data_AF-A0A3R7S7J4-F1
#
_entry.id   AF-A0A3R7S7J4-F1
#
_cell.length_a   1.000
_cell.length_b   1.000
_cell.length_c   1.000
_cell.angle_alpha   90.00
_cell.angle_beta   90.00
_cell.angle_gamma   90.00
#
_symmetry.space_group_name_H-M   'P 1'
#
loop_
_entity.id
_entity.type
_entity.pdbx_description
1 polymer ?
#
loop_
_entity_poly.entity_id
_entity_poly.type
_entity_poly.pdbx_seq_one_letter_code
_entity_poly.pdbx_strand_id
1 'polypeptide(L)'
;MPYYKFHEDDLFINTIRNEPQYSFYIYSGSVYIDSVPHLSGTKSTNSNPNIHGVPNGFISLYEYNIDRLNAERIYPFVYKDGKRNSFKTISKIDYNTQYLFGDVITSSYNMSASISRLFVNSVGTAERRRINALRNTLNYYGYLSPHYEYSSSLGDKSSQDVNLISIPSIFYGSSIEKGTVKLDYYISGTLAGRLEDSRKNGELVQTVGLNSADVGKVAGVVLYNEGFILLTGSWNVSDASATYTYDTSTTTPKWKYWGFGGNDGNTMASTNQVTSSFLLEYSGNVETQTLTMLAQANYGELNYTNNPTSYSSSVTNKMDIAYATTGSKYQYVEKPIKVRNIVSASYTDQDAPYKKTVYISKIGIYDKDKNLIGIAKLATPVRKTEDADYTFKIKLDI
;
A
#
# COMPACT_ATOMS: atom_id res chain seq x y z
N MET A 1 26.69 28.07 7.69
CA MET A 1 25.82 27.76 6.53
C MET A 1 24.55 28.58 6.72
N PRO A 2 24.10 29.33 5.70
CA PRO A 2 22.86 30.10 5.79
C PRO A 2 21.64 29.17 5.83
N TYR A 3 20.62 29.55 6.58
CA TYR A 3 19.32 28.89 6.63
C TYR A 3 18.30 29.75 5.90
N TYR A 4 17.49 29.13 5.05
CA TYR A 4 16.41 29.78 4.32
C TYR A 4 15.09 29.21 4.82
N LYS A 5 14.16 30.09 5.15
CA LYS A 5 12.81 29.70 5.58
C LYS A 5 11.94 29.54 4.34
N PHE A 6 11.20 28.44 4.26
CA PHE A 6 10.17 28.30 3.23
C PHE A 6 9.06 29.32 3.44
N HIS A 7 8.65 29.97 2.35
CA HIS A 7 7.45 30.80 2.31
C HIS A 7 6.23 29.97 1.90
N GLU A 8 5.03 30.55 2.02
CA GLU A 8 3.78 29.86 1.66
C GLU A 8 3.78 29.44 0.18
N ASP A 9 4.37 30.25 -0.69
CA ASP A 9 4.51 29.97 -2.13
C ASP A 9 5.58 28.92 -2.48
N ASP A 10 6.36 28.46 -1.50
CA ASP A 10 7.39 27.42 -1.71
C ASP A 10 6.91 26.02 -1.35
N LEU A 11 5.76 25.90 -0.69
CA LEU A 11 5.22 24.65 -0.15
C LEU A 11 3.89 24.32 -0.82
N PHE A 12 3.88 23.24 -1.61
CA PHE A 12 2.67 22.74 -2.24
C PHE A 12 2.35 21.35 -1.74
N ILE A 13 1.14 21.16 -1.22
CA ILE A 13 0.59 19.83 -0.95
C ILE A 13 -0.27 19.47 -2.15
N ASN A 14 0.14 18.44 -2.88
CA ASN A 14 -0.63 17.89 -3.98
C ASN A 14 -1.13 16.50 -3.58
N THR A 15 -2.38 16.19 -3.87
CA THR A 15 -2.92 14.83 -3.73
C THR A 15 -3.07 14.23 -5.12
N ILE A 16 -2.35 13.14 -5.37
CA ILE A 16 -2.53 12.35 -6.58
C ILE A 16 -3.55 11.26 -6.26
N ARG A 17 -4.64 11.24 -7.03
CA ARG A 17 -5.64 10.18 -6.99
C ARG A 17 -5.39 9.22 -8.14
N ASN A 18 -5.22 7.94 -7.81
CA ASN A 18 -5.11 6.84 -8.76
C ASN A 18 -6.25 5.84 -8.52
N GLU A 19 -6.81 5.32 -9.60
CA GLU A 19 -7.94 4.37 -9.56
C GLU A 19 -7.52 3.02 -10.15
N PRO A 20 -6.73 2.20 -9.43
CA PRO A 20 -6.32 0.89 -9.94
C PRO A 20 -7.52 -0.04 -10.05
N GLN A 21 -7.65 -0.71 -11.19
CA GLN A 21 -8.71 -1.69 -11.43
C GLN A 21 -8.22 -3.07 -11.00
N TYR A 22 -9.06 -3.80 -10.28
CA TYR A 22 -8.79 -5.17 -9.87
C TYR A 22 -9.97 -6.08 -10.25
N SER A 23 -9.62 -7.28 -10.68
CA SER A 23 -10.58 -8.34 -10.95
C SER A 23 -10.18 -9.62 -10.22
N PHE A 24 -11.16 -10.26 -9.57
CA PHE A 24 -11.00 -11.54 -8.90
C PHE A 24 -11.94 -12.54 -9.55
N TYR A 25 -11.38 -13.54 -10.20
CA TYR A 25 -12.12 -14.64 -10.79
C TYR A 25 -11.97 -15.88 -9.91
N ILE A 26 -13.08 -16.43 -9.42
CA ILE A 26 -13.11 -17.63 -8.59
C ILE A 26 -13.68 -18.75 -9.45
N TYR A 27 -12.88 -19.79 -9.64
CA TYR A 27 -13.27 -20.96 -10.42
C TYR A 27 -12.83 -22.24 -9.72
N SER A 28 -13.79 -23.12 -9.43
CA SER A 28 -13.53 -24.44 -8.86
C SER A 28 -12.65 -24.42 -7.59
N GLY A 29 -12.86 -23.44 -6.71
CA GLY A 29 -12.09 -23.26 -5.48
C GLY A 29 -10.70 -22.65 -5.64
N SER A 30 -10.33 -22.22 -6.85
CA SER A 30 -9.12 -21.43 -7.11
C SER A 30 -9.50 -19.97 -7.38
N VAL A 31 -8.75 -19.04 -6.81
CA VAL A 31 -8.92 -17.59 -7.02
C VAL A 31 -7.85 -17.12 -8.00
N TYR A 32 -8.22 -16.32 -8.99
CA TYR A 32 -7.32 -15.71 -9.96
C TYR A 32 -7.45 -14.19 -9.85
N ILE A 33 -6.31 -13.51 -9.79
CA ILE A 33 -6.25 -12.03 -9.70
C ILE A 33 -5.88 -11.53 -11.10
N ASP A 34 -6.66 -10.63 -11.66
CA ASP A 34 -6.43 -10.00 -12.98
C ASP A 34 -6.26 -11.01 -14.12
N SER A 35 -7.00 -12.13 -14.02
CA SER A 35 -6.91 -13.26 -14.96
C SER A 35 -5.49 -13.82 -15.13
N VAL A 36 -4.59 -13.55 -14.18
CA VAL A 36 -3.23 -14.07 -14.19
C VAL A 36 -3.27 -15.56 -13.83
N PRO A 37 -2.74 -16.46 -14.69
CA PRO A 37 -2.72 -17.88 -14.40
C PRO A 37 -1.77 -18.19 -13.24
N HIS A 38 -2.01 -19.30 -12.55
CA HIS A 38 -1.06 -19.81 -11.56
C HIS A 38 0.25 -20.23 -12.24
N LEU A 39 1.33 -19.55 -11.89
CA LEU A 39 2.67 -19.83 -12.42
C LEU A 39 3.41 -20.77 -11.48
N SER A 40 3.95 -21.87 -12.00
CA SER A 40 4.79 -22.79 -11.24
C SER A 40 6.24 -22.70 -11.72
N GLY A 41 7.17 -22.54 -10.77
CA GLY A 41 8.62 -22.51 -11.02
C GLY A 41 9.28 -23.89 -10.95
N THR A 42 10.59 -23.95 -11.19
CA THR A 42 11.37 -25.21 -11.18
C THR A 42 11.47 -25.80 -9.77
N LYS A 43 11.38 -24.97 -8.74
CA LYS A 43 11.39 -25.35 -7.31
C LYS A 43 9.99 -25.32 -6.70
N SER A 44 8.94 -25.26 -7.51
CA SER A 44 7.55 -25.37 -7.06
C SER A 44 7.27 -26.79 -6.56
N THR A 45 6.53 -26.89 -5.44
CA THR A 45 6.13 -28.16 -4.82
C THR A 45 4.65 -28.10 -4.43
N ASN A 46 4.02 -29.20 -4.03
CA ASN A 46 2.65 -29.17 -3.51
C ASN A 46 2.48 -28.21 -2.32
N SER A 47 3.54 -27.97 -1.55
CA SER A 47 3.59 -27.02 -0.43
C SER A 47 3.91 -25.58 -0.85
N ASN A 48 4.32 -25.38 -2.11
CA ASN A 48 4.63 -24.09 -2.71
C ASN A 48 4.25 -24.09 -4.21
N PRO A 49 2.95 -24.08 -4.53
CA PRO A 49 2.47 -24.30 -5.90
C PRO A 49 2.75 -23.11 -6.84
N ASN A 50 3.07 -21.94 -6.27
CA ASN A 50 3.30 -20.70 -7.00
C ASN A 50 4.78 -20.31 -7.01
N ILE A 51 5.29 -19.82 -8.13
CA ILE A 51 6.63 -19.25 -8.27
C ILE A 51 6.89 -18.11 -7.28
N HIS A 52 5.86 -17.36 -6.89
CA HIS A 52 5.96 -16.25 -5.94
C HIS A 52 6.06 -16.69 -4.46
N GLY A 53 6.08 -18.00 -4.17
CA GLY A 53 6.28 -18.51 -2.82
C GLY A 53 5.04 -18.49 -1.92
N VAL A 54 3.89 -18.11 -2.48
CA VAL A 54 2.60 -17.92 -1.79
C VAL A 54 1.54 -18.89 -2.35
N PRO A 55 0.42 -19.16 -1.65
CA PRO A 55 -0.63 -20.00 -2.20
C PRO A 55 -1.22 -19.44 -3.51
N ASN A 56 -1.82 -20.31 -4.31
CA ASN A 56 -2.51 -19.91 -5.54
C ASN A 56 -3.65 -18.93 -5.23
N GLY A 57 -3.75 -17.87 -6.02
CA GLY A 57 -4.74 -16.81 -5.82
C GLY A 57 -4.39 -15.78 -4.76
N PHE A 58 -3.16 -15.77 -4.28
CA PHE A 58 -2.64 -14.73 -3.41
C PHE A 58 -1.56 -13.92 -4.12
N ILE A 59 -1.53 -12.62 -3.84
CA ILE A 59 -0.41 -11.76 -4.21
C ILE A 59 0.69 -11.87 -3.13
N SER A 60 1.94 -11.93 -3.56
CA SER A 60 3.08 -11.86 -2.64
C SER A 60 3.33 -10.40 -2.27
N LEU A 61 3.40 -10.12 -0.97
CA LEU A 61 3.70 -8.77 -0.48
C LEU A 61 5.19 -8.41 -0.62
N TYR A 62 6.04 -9.44 -0.67
CA TYR A 62 7.49 -9.28 -0.78
C TYR A 62 8.08 -10.37 -1.65
N GLU A 63 8.75 -9.97 -2.72
CA GLU A 63 9.29 -10.86 -3.73
C GLU A 63 10.71 -11.36 -3.40
N TYR A 64 11.02 -11.62 -2.13
CA TYR A 64 12.34 -12.12 -1.73
C TYR A 64 12.52 -13.62 -1.96
N ASN A 65 11.43 -14.40 -1.92
CA ASN A 65 11.42 -15.86 -2.04
C ASN A 65 10.79 -16.34 -3.35
N ILE A 66 11.21 -15.78 -4.47
CA ILE A 66 10.83 -16.26 -5.81
C ILE A 66 11.56 -17.58 -6.10
N ASP A 67 10.81 -18.60 -6.52
CA ASP A 67 11.28 -19.94 -6.93
C ASP A 67 12.30 -20.58 -5.97
N ARG A 68 12.01 -20.52 -4.66
CA ARG A 68 12.84 -21.13 -3.60
C ARG A 68 12.16 -22.33 -2.96
N LEU A 69 12.97 -23.33 -2.62
CA LEU A 69 12.52 -24.44 -1.76
C LEU A 69 12.25 -23.93 -0.34
N ASN A 70 11.40 -24.63 0.41
CA ASN A 70 11.04 -24.24 1.78
C ASN A 70 12.26 -24.07 2.71
N ALA A 71 13.32 -24.87 2.53
CA ALA A 71 14.55 -24.79 3.30
C ALA A 71 15.44 -23.58 2.96
N GLU A 72 15.23 -22.92 1.83
CA GLU A 72 16.09 -21.83 1.29
C GLU A 72 15.40 -20.46 1.39
N ARG A 73 14.24 -20.42 2.05
CA ARG A 73 13.43 -19.22 2.21
C ARG A 73 14.13 -18.22 3.12
N ILE A 74 14.16 -16.97 2.69
CA ILE A 74 14.51 -15.81 3.51
C ILE A 74 13.28 -15.49 4.36
N TYR A 75 13.45 -15.45 5.68
CA TYR A 75 12.38 -15.08 6.61
C TYR A 75 12.93 -14.24 7.76
N PRO A 76 12.11 -13.37 8.36
CA PRO A 76 12.51 -12.64 9.55
C PRO A 76 12.63 -13.60 10.74
N PHE A 77 13.70 -13.43 11.51
CA PHE A 77 13.94 -14.18 12.72
C PHE A 77 14.53 -13.27 13.81
N VAL A 78 14.29 -13.63 15.07
CA VAL A 78 14.85 -12.98 16.25
C VAL A 78 15.27 -14.07 17.23
N TYR A 79 16.45 -13.93 17.83
CA TYR A 79 16.85 -14.82 18.91
C TYR A 79 16.22 -14.37 20.22
N LYS A 80 15.71 -15.34 20.98
CA LYS A 80 15.29 -15.07 22.36
C LYS A 80 16.52 -14.75 23.21
N ASP A 81 16.63 -13.48 23.62
CA ASP A 81 17.73 -12.96 24.42
C ASP A 81 17.23 -12.20 25.67
N GLY A 82 18.17 -11.69 26.47
CA GLY A 82 17.86 -10.89 27.65
C GLY A 82 17.17 -9.55 27.37
N LYS A 83 17.14 -9.10 26.10
CA LYS A 83 16.50 -7.85 25.67
C LYS A 83 14.99 -8.01 25.42
N ARG A 84 14.47 -9.25 25.46
CA ARG A 84 13.03 -9.56 25.32
C ARG A 84 12.42 -9.09 23.99
N ASN A 85 13.20 -9.17 22.92
CA ASN A 85 12.71 -8.85 21.58
C ASN A 85 11.87 -10.01 21.03
N SER A 86 10.65 -9.72 20.56
CA SER A 86 9.78 -10.70 19.91
C SER A 86 8.90 -10.04 18.85
N PHE A 87 8.35 -10.84 17.94
CA PHE A 87 7.35 -10.35 16.98
C PHE A 87 6.04 -10.03 17.69
N LYS A 88 5.29 -9.06 17.15
CA LYS A 88 3.98 -8.61 17.68
C LYS A 88 2.94 -9.75 17.76
N THR A 89 3.06 -10.75 16.90
CA THR A 89 2.16 -11.90 16.84
C THR A 89 2.41 -12.95 17.94
N ILE A 90 3.58 -12.91 18.58
CA ILE A 90 3.93 -13.83 19.66
C ILE A 90 3.43 -13.22 20.98
N SER A 91 2.54 -13.94 21.65
CA SER A 91 2.04 -13.52 22.96
C SER A 91 3.14 -13.60 24.01
N LYS A 92 3.01 -12.83 25.10
CA LYS A 92 3.94 -12.92 26.24
C LYS A 92 3.96 -14.32 26.86
N ILE A 93 2.84 -15.04 26.78
CA ILE A 93 2.72 -16.41 27.27
C ILE A 93 3.59 -17.31 26.40
N ASP A 94 3.36 -17.30 25.08
CA ASP A 94 4.12 -18.12 24.14
C ASP A 94 5.63 -17.80 24.19
N TYR A 95 5.98 -16.51 24.29
CA TYR A 95 7.37 -16.09 24.45
C TYR A 95 8.05 -16.76 25.65
N ASN A 96 7.34 -16.91 26.77
CA ASN A 96 7.90 -17.46 28.00
C ASN A 96 7.83 -19.00 28.08
N THR A 97 6.82 -19.62 27.46
CA THR A 97 6.58 -21.06 27.59
C THR A 97 7.06 -21.89 26.40
N GLN A 98 7.06 -21.33 25.19
CA GLN A 98 7.39 -22.07 23.96
C GLN A 98 8.85 -21.93 23.51
N TYR A 99 9.58 -20.94 24.05
CA TYR A 99 10.94 -20.62 23.62
C TYR A 99 11.89 -20.56 24.81
N LEU A 100 13.09 -21.11 24.67
CA LEU A 100 14.21 -21.01 25.61
C LEU A 100 15.19 -19.90 25.19
N PHE A 101 16.08 -19.50 26.10
CA PHE A 101 17.13 -18.54 25.76
C PHE A 101 18.06 -19.12 24.69
N GLY A 102 18.28 -18.36 23.62
CA GLY A 102 19.04 -18.81 22.43
C GLY A 102 18.18 -19.36 21.30
N ASP A 103 16.89 -19.63 21.54
CA ASP A 103 16.01 -20.14 20.49
C ASP A 103 15.72 -19.10 19.42
N VAL A 104 15.56 -19.58 18.19
CA VAL A 104 15.15 -18.77 17.05
C VAL A 104 13.63 -18.65 17.06
N ILE A 105 13.14 -17.45 17.31
CA ILE A 105 11.74 -17.09 17.08
C ILE A 105 11.64 -16.65 15.62
N THR A 106 10.70 -17.25 14.88
CA THR A 106 10.40 -16.88 13.49
C THR A 106 9.03 -16.19 13.41
N SER A 107 8.82 -15.37 12.37
CA SER A 107 7.51 -14.74 12.11
C SER A 107 6.83 -15.36 10.89
N SER A 108 5.57 -15.00 10.67
CA SER A 108 4.79 -15.43 9.51
C SER A 108 5.43 -14.90 8.20
N TYR A 109 5.92 -15.82 7.39
CA TYR A 109 6.40 -15.58 6.03
C TYR A 109 6.10 -16.84 5.19
N ASN A 110 5.76 -16.78 3.90
CA ASN A 110 5.61 -15.61 3.03
C ASN A 110 4.35 -14.80 3.37
N MET A 111 4.52 -13.47 3.47
CA MET A 111 3.38 -12.57 3.64
C MET A 111 2.65 -12.44 2.31
N SER A 112 1.33 -12.68 2.35
CA SER A 112 0.50 -12.74 1.16
C SER A 112 -0.90 -12.18 1.45
N ALA A 113 -1.59 -11.74 0.40
CA ALA A 113 -2.95 -11.23 0.52
C ALA A 113 -3.83 -11.78 -0.60
N SER A 114 -5.09 -12.04 -0.28
CA SER A 114 -6.14 -12.38 -1.24
C SER A 114 -7.49 -12.02 -0.64
N ILE A 115 -8.52 -11.99 -1.47
CA ILE A 115 -9.89 -11.93 -0.98
C ILE A 115 -10.21 -13.19 -0.18
N SER A 116 -11.09 -13.08 0.80
CA SER A 116 -11.59 -14.24 1.54
C SER A 116 -13.09 -14.15 1.72
N ARG A 117 -13.75 -15.30 1.65
CA ARG A 117 -15.17 -15.44 1.92
C ARG A 117 -15.39 -16.00 3.31
N LEU A 118 -16.39 -15.47 4.00
CA LEU A 118 -16.94 -16.01 5.23
C LEU A 118 -18.46 -16.11 5.08
N PHE A 119 -18.97 -17.33 5.07
CA PHE A 119 -20.40 -17.57 5.12
C PHE A 119 -20.80 -17.81 6.57
N VAL A 120 -21.84 -17.11 7.03
CA VAL A 120 -22.36 -17.25 8.38
C VAL A 120 -23.82 -17.65 8.29
N ASN A 121 -24.12 -18.87 8.74
CA ASN A 121 -25.48 -19.38 8.84
C ASN A 121 -26.19 -18.81 10.09
N SER A 122 -27.51 -18.67 10.02
CA SER A 122 -28.42 -18.31 11.12
C SER A 122 -28.22 -19.08 12.45
N VAL A 123 -27.61 -20.27 12.43
CA VAL A 123 -27.65 -21.21 13.58
C VAL A 123 -26.36 -21.25 14.45
N GLY A 124 -25.25 -20.60 14.05
CA GLY A 124 -23.93 -20.77 14.72
C GLY A 124 -23.35 -19.53 15.42
N THR A 125 -23.26 -19.53 16.75
CA THR A 125 -22.86 -18.36 17.58
C THR A 125 -21.38 -17.94 17.45
N ALA A 126 -20.46 -18.86 17.13
CA ALA A 126 -19.01 -18.59 17.17
C ALA A 126 -18.47 -17.79 15.96
N GLU A 127 -19.10 -17.96 14.79
CA GLU A 127 -18.70 -17.32 13.51
C GLU A 127 -19.29 -15.91 13.35
N ARG A 128 -20.34 -15.57 14.10
CA ARG A 128 -20.99 -14.25 14.02
C ARG A 128 -20.15 -13.13 14.61
N ARG A 129 -19.05 -13.42 15.32
CA ARG A 129 -18.19 -12.37 15.93
C ARG A 129 -17.73 -11.33 14.90
N ARG A 130 -17.39 -11.77 13.69
CA ARG A 130 -16.96 -10.88 12.59
C ARG A 130 -18.10 -10.00 12.07
N ILE A 131 -19.31 -10.55 11.95
CA ILE A 131 -20.50 -9.80 11.55
C ILE A 131 -20.97 -8.83 12.65
N ASN A 132 -21.00 -9.29 13.91
CA ASN A 132 -21.35 -8.47 15.07
C ASN A 132 -20.39 -7.28 15.24
N ALA A 133 -19.10 -7.45 14.92
CA ALA A 133 -18.13 -6.36 14.97
C ALA A 133 -18.44 -5.23 13.98
N LEU A 134 -19.16 -5.53 12.88
CA LEU A 134 -19.58 -4.55 11.87
C LEU A 134 -20.86 -3.81 12.25
N ARG A 135 -21.49 -4.09 13.41
CA ARG A 135 -22.78 -3.48 13.77
C ARG A 135 -22.75 -1.95 13.75
N ASN A 136 -21.72 -1.34 14.34
CA ASN A 136 -21.61 0.11 14.40
C ASN A 136 -21.29 0.71 13.03
N THR A 137 -20.42 0.08 12.25
CA THR A 137 -20.06 0.56 10.90
C THR A 137 -21.27 0.48 9.97
N LEU A 138 -22.01 -0.63 10.00
CA LEU A 138 -23.23 -0.81 9.23
C LEU A 138 -24.30 0.22 9.60
N ASN A 139 -24.58 0.43 10.88
CA ASN A 139 -25.53 1.44 11.31
C ASN A 139 -25.09 2.88 10.96
N TYR A 140 -23.78 3.15 10.97
CA TYR A 140 -23.24 4.45 10.54
C TYR A 140 -23.59 4.77 9.09
N TYR A 141 -23.61 3.79 8.19
CA TYR A 141 -23.97 3.98 6.79
C TYR A 141 -25.49 3.90 6.50
N GLY A 142 -26.34 3.82 7.53
CA GLY A 142 -27.80 3.78 7.37
C GLY A 142 -28.39 4.97 6.60
N TYR A 143 -27.71 6.13 6.62
CA TYR A 143 -28.11 7.31 5.85
C TYR A 143 -28.00 7.14 4.33
N LEU A 144 -27.18 6.21 3.84
CA LEU A 144 -27.03 5.92 2.40
C LEU A 144 -28.16 5.02 1.90
N SER A 145 -28.49 4.00 2.69
CA SER A 145 -29.59 3.07 2.41
C SER A 145 -30.02 2.34 3.68
N PRO A 146 -31.34 2.09 3.87
CA PRO A 146 -31.84 1.23 4.93
C PRO A 146 -31.33 -0.23 4.87
N HIS A 147 -30.75 -0.68 3.75
CA HIS A 147 -30.13 -2.00 3.62
C HIS A 147 -28.79 -2.13 4.39
N TYR A 148 -28.18 -1.00 4.77
CA TYR A 148 -27.00 -0.99 5.64
C TYR A 148 -27.34 -1.29 7.09
N GLU A 149 -28.52 -0.86 7.56
CA GLU A 149 -28.92 -1.02 8.96
C GLU A 149 -28.75 -2.47 9.42
N TYR A 150 -28.14 -2.63 10.59
CA TYR A 150 -27.81 -3.96 11.11
C TYR A 150 -29.07 -4.79 11.36
N SER A 151 -30.14 -4.14 11.81
CA SER A 151 -31.45 -4.73 12.02
C SER A 151 -32.51 -3.71 11.59
N SER A 152 -33.25 -4.03 10.54
CA SER A 152 -34.31 -3.20 9.99
C SER A 152 -35.46 -4.05 9.45
N SER A 153 -36.51 -3.40 8.95
CA SER A 153 -37.62 -4.10 8.27
C SER A 153 -37.20 -4.86 7.02
N LEU A 154 -36.02 -4.56 6.47
CA LEU A 154 -35.46 -5.21 5.27
C LEU A 154 -34.57 -6.42 5.62
N GLY A 155 -34.32 -6.67 6.91
CA GLY A 155 -33.59 -7.85 7.37
C GLY A 155 -32.82 -7.60 8.67
N ASP A 156 -32.51 -8.67 9.37
CA ASP A 156 -31.71 -8.64 10.59
C ASP A 156 -30.40 -9.41 10.40
N LYS A 157 -29.29 -8.68 10.31
CA LYS A 157 -27.93 -9.24 10.14
C LYS A 157 -27.46 -9.99 11.40
N SER A 158 -28.20 -9.91 12.51
CA SER A 158 -27.94 -10.71 13.72
C SER A 158 -28.40 -12.16 13.59
N SER A 159 -29.42 -12.43 12.77
CA SER A 159 -30.07 -13.74 12.67
C SER A 159 -30.10 -14.32 11.26
N GLN A 160 -30.06 -13.49 10.21
CA GLN A 160 -30.07 -13.96 8.83
C GLN A 160 -28.75 -14.59 8.41
N ASP A 161 -28.80 -15.37 7.32
CA ASP A 161 -27.63 -15.86 6.62
C ASP A 161 -26.92 -14.70 5.92
N VAL A 162 -25.64 -14.53 6.21
CA VAL A 162 -24.83 -13.45 5.63
C VAL A 162 -23.58 -14.04 5.02
N ASN A 163 -23.28 -13.61 3.80
CA ASN A 163 -22.04 -13.90 3.14
C ASN A 163 -21.17 -12.64 3.12
N LEU A 164 -20.04 -12.71 3.80
CA LEU A 164 -19.08 -11.62 3.91
C LEU A 164 -17.88 -11.92 3.02
N ILE A 165 -17.64 -11.04 2.05
CA ILE A 165 -16.42 -11.05 1.24
C ILE A 165 -15.51 -9.95 1.81
N SER A 166 -14.32 -10.36 2.24
CA SER A 166 -13.30 -9.46 2.75
C SER A 166 -12.29 -9.19 1.65
N ILE A 167 -12.11 -7.91 1.32
CA ILE A 167 -11.11 -7.40 0.42
C ILE A 167 -10.02 -6.74 1.27
N PRO A 168 -8.76 -7.21 1.23
CA PRO A 168 -7.67 -6.53 1.92
C PRO A 168 -7.36 -5.15 1.34
N SER A 169 -6.93 -4.21 2.19
CA SER A 169 -6.63 -2.82 1.79
C SER A 169 -5.55 -2.66 0.74
N ILE A 170 -4.66 -3.64 0.56
CA ILE A 170 -3.69 -3.62 -0.53
C ILE A 170 -4.34 -3.54 -1.92
N PHE A 171 -5.56 -4.06 -2.08
CA PHE A 171 -6.25 -4.06 -3.37
C PHE A 171 -7.15 -2.83 -3.60
N TYR A 172 -7.31 -1.94 -2.62
CA TYR A 172 -8.10 -0.71 -2.83
C TYR A 172 -7.42 0.57 -2.35
N GLY A 173 -6.33 0.47 -1.59
CA GLY A 173 -5.63 1.61 -1.01
C GLY A 173 -6.45 2.29 0.09
N SER A 174 -6.98 3.48 -0.23
CA SER A 174 -7.70 4.32 0.73
C SER A 174 -9.19 3.97 0.82
N SER A 175 -9.82 3.66 -0.31
CA SER A 175 -11.24 3.24 -0.38
C SER A 175 -11.53 2.54 -1.71
N ILE A 176 -12.64 1.83 -1.82
CA ILE A 176 -13.15 1.35 -3.11
C ILE A 176 -13.94 2.47 -3.78
N GLU A 177 -13.72 2.71 -5.07
CA GLU A 177 -14.40 3.78 -5.82
C GLU A 177 -15.89 3.46 -5.99
N LYS A 178 -16.73 4.44 -5.65
CA LYS A 178 -18.18 4.24 -5.61
C LYS A 178 -18.76 4.04 -7.00
N GLY A 179 -19.61 3.03 -7.14
CA GLY A 179 -20.25 2.67 -8.40
C GLY A 179 -19.41 1.82 -9.34
N THR A 180 -18.21 1.39 -8.93
CA THR A 180 -17.35 0.54 -9.75
C THR A 180 -17.49 -0.95 -9.43
N VAL A 181 -18.13 -1.29 -8.31
CA VAL A 181 -18.25 -2.68 -7.85
C VAL A 181 -19.27 -3.44 -8.69
N LYS A 182 -18.81 -4.56 -9.25
CA LYS A 182 -19.59 -5.48 -10.06
C LYS A 182 -19.31 -6.92 -9.67
N LEU A 183 -20.37 -7.70 -9.53
CA LEU A 183 -20.32 -9.12 -9.19
C LEU A 183 -21.07 -9.91 -10.27
N ASP A 184 -20.35 -10.74 -11.00
CA ASP A 184 -20.94 -11.68 -11.96
C ASP A 184 -21.00 -13.08 -11.35
N TYR A 185 -22.09 -13.77 -11.66
CA TYR A 185 -22.35 -15.15 -11.30
C TYR A 185 -22.46 -15.96 -12.58
N TYR A 186 -21.53 -16.90 -12.76
CA TYR A 186 -21.53 -17.81 -13.91
C TYR A 186 -21.92 -19.22 -13.46
N ILE A 187 -22.70 -19.88 -14.31
CA ILE A 187 -23.15 -21.26 -14.14
C ILE A 187 -22.88 -22.00 -15.44
N SER A 188 -22.13 -23.11 -15.38
CA SER A 188 -21.65 -23.81 -16.58
C SER A 188 -20.94 -22.90 -17.60
N GLY A 189 -20.28 -21.82 -17.13
CA GLY A 189 -19.65 -20.83 -18.00
C GLY A 189 -20.59 -19.81 -18.66
N THR A 190 -21.90 -19.88 -18.41
CA THR A 190 -22.88 -18.87 -18.88
C THR A 190 -23.18 -17.86 -17.77
N LEU A 191 -23.30 -16.57 -18.10
CA LEU A 191 -23.67 -15.53 -17.13
C LEU A 191 -25.11 -15.77 -16.65
N ALA A 192 -25.26 -16.16 -15.39
CA ALA A 192 -26.55 -16.44 -14.76
C ALA A 192 -27.14 -15.24 -14.03
N GLY A 193 -26.29 -14.36 -13.49
CA GLY A 193 -26.73 -13.13 -12.85
C GLY A 193 -25.61 -12.12 -12.66
N ARG A 194 -26.00 -10.86 -12.49
CA ARG A 194 -25.08 -9.73 -12.27
C ARG A 194 -25.64 -8.78 -11.22
N LEU A 195 -24.79 -8.42 -10.25
CA LEU A 195 -25.02 -7.30 -9.33
C LEU A 195 -24.10 -6.13 -9.69
N GLU A 196 -24.64 -4.93 -9.66
CA GLU A 196 -23.91 -3.69 -9.89
C GLU A 196 -24.27 -2.65 -8.83
N ASP A 197 -23.27 -1.91 -8.38
CA ASP A 197 -23.44 -0.70 -7.55
C ASP A 197 -23.87 0.51 -8.42
N SER A 198 -24.93 0.36 -9.20
CA SER A 198 -25.38 1.41 -10.15
C SER A 198 -25.79 2.73 -9.47
N ARG A 199 -26.15 2.69 -8.18
CA ARG A 199 -26.66 3.83 -7.41
C ARG A 199 -25.59 4.63 -6.68
N LYS A 200 -24.33 4.15 -6.61
CA LYS A 200 -23.21 4.78 -5.89
C LYS A 200 -23.47 5.02 -4.39
N ASN A 201 -24.48 4.37 -3.85
CA ASN A 201 -24.80 4.36 -2.42
C ASN A 201 -24.34 3.05 -1.75
N GLY A 202 -23.73 2.15 -2.53
CA GLY A 202 -23.18 0.87 -2.12
C GLY A 202 -24.19 -0.27 -2.02
N GLU A 203 -25.42 -0.04 -2.48
CA GLU A 203 -26.38 -1.11 -2.74
C GLU A 203 -25.96 -1.90 -3.98
N LEU A 204 -25.87 -3.22 -3.83
CA LEU A 204 -25.63 -4.12 -4.95
C LEU A 204 -26.97 -4.53 -5.55
N VAL A 205 -27.33 -3.88 -6.66
CA VAL A 205 -28.59 -4.07 -7.36
C VAL A 205 -28.43 -5.12 -8.44
N GLN A 206 -29.36 -6.07 -8.52
CA GLN A 206 -29.36 -7.04 -9.60
C GLN A 206 -29.77 -6.40 -10.92
N THR A 207 -28.88 -6.44 -11.91
CA THR A 207 -29.13 -5.93 -13.28
C THR A 207 -29.47 -7.04 -14.25
N VAL A 208 -28.88 -8.23 -14.06
CA VAL A 208 -29.13 -9.43 -14.87
C VAL A 208 -29.51 -10.58 -13.94
N GLY A 209 -30.50 -11.37 -14.32
CA GLY A 209 -30.79 -12.65 -13.68
C GLY A 209 -31.96 -13.37 -14.33
N LEU A 210 -32.27 -14.57 -13.82
CA LEU A 210 -33.28 -15.47 -14.37
C LEU A 210 -34.68 -14.83 -14.45
N ASN A 211 -35.16 -14.26 -13.33
CA ASN A 211 -36.48 -13.66 -13.24
C ASN A 211 -36.39 -12.14 -13.43
N SER A 212 -37.18 -11.60 -14.36
CA SER A 212 -37.31 -10.14 -14.54
C SER A 212 -37.84 -9.42 -13.29
N ALA A 213 -38.58 -10.11 -12.41
CA ALA A 213 -39.09 -9.57 -11.15
C ALA A 213 -38.00 -9.38 -10.07
N ASP A 214 -36.85 -10.03 -10.22
CA ASP A 214 -35.72 -9.89 -9.28
C ASP A 214 -34.72 -8.82 -9.73
N VAL A 215 -34.82 -8.37 -10.99
CA VAL A 215 -34.04 -7.24 -11.52
C VAL A 215 -34.48 -5.96 -10.82
N GLY A 216 -33.52 -5.20 -10.29
CA GLY A 216 -33.76 -4.00 -9.50
C GLY A 216 -33.83 -4.22 -7.98
N LYS A 217 -33.82 -5.48 -7.50
CA LYS A 217 -33.71 -5.78 -6.07
C LYS A 217 -32.27 -5.67 -5.59
N VAL A 218 -32.11 -5.31 -4.32
CA VAL A 218 -30.81 -5.19 -3.65
C VAL A 218 -30.44 -6.52 -3.00
N ALA A 219 -29.33 -7.11 -3.43
CA ALA A 219 -28.85 -8.41 -2.95
C ALA A 219 -27.79 -8.30 -1.84
N GLY A 220 -27.25 -7.10 -1.63
CA GLY A 220 -26.22 -6.85 -0.64
C GLY A 220 -25.77 -5.40 -0.59
N VAL A 221 -24.79 -5.15 0.26
CA VAL A 221 -24.20 -3.82 0.46
C VAL A 221 -22.67 -3.88 0.47
N VAL A 222 -22.03 -2.80 0.03
CA VAL A 222 -20.57 -2.62 0.01
C VAL A 222 -20.15 -1.59 1.06
N LEU A 223 -19.19 -1.94 1.89
CA LEU A 223 -18.51 -1.03 2.79
C LEU A 223 -17.21 -0.57 2.12
N TYR A 224 -17.26 0.58 1.43
CA TYR A 224 -16.18 1.05 0.55
C TYR A 224 -14.86 1.34 1.29
N ASN A 225 -14.95 1.88 2.51
CA ASN A 225 -13.76 2.27 3.28
C ASN A 225 -13.14 1.07 4.01
N GLU A 226 -13.99 0.13 4.44
CA GLU A 226 -13.57 -1.04 5.18
C GLU A 226 -13.14 -2.20 4.26
N GLY A 227 -13.60 -2.21 3.00
CA GLY A 227 -13.30 -3.28 2.04
C GLY A 227 -14.11 -4.54 2.27
N PHE A 228 -15.38 -4.41 2.67
CA PHE A 228 -16.27 -5.56 2.87
C PHE A 228 -17.46 -5.52 1.94
N ILE A 229 -17.85 -6.68 1.42
CA ILE A 229 -19.12 -6.86 0.71
C ILE A 229 -19.97 -7.83 1.52
N LEU A 230 -21.21 -7.44 1.83
CA LEU A 230 -22.17 -8.26 2.55
C LEU A 230 -23.31 -8.62 1.62
N LEU A 231 -23.47 -9.92 1.34
CA LEU A 231 -24.56 -10.43 0.52
C LEU A 231 -25.58 -11.18 1.37
N THR A 232 -26.85 -10.83 1.21
CA THR A 232 -28.00 -11.44 1.91
C THR A 232 -29.08 -11.94 0.94
N GLY A 233 -28.92 -11.68 -0.36
CA GLY A 233 -29.85 -12.10 -1.40
C GLY A 233 -30.10 -13.61 -1.38
N SER A 234 -31.35 -13.97 -1.09
CA SER A 234 -31.79 -15.35 -0.82
C SER A 234 -32.68 -15.96 -1.91
N TRP A 235 -32.92 -15.22 -2.99
CA TRP A 235 -33.64 -15.70 -4.17
C TRP A 235 -32.71 -16.42 -5.15
N ASN A 236 -33.31 -17.21 -6.04
CA ASN A 236 -32.58 -18.10 -6.94
C ASN A 236 -31.98 -17.32 -8.11
N VAL A 237 -30.70 -17.60 -8.41
CA VAL A 237 -29.95 -17.02 -9.54
C VAL A 237 -30.04 -17.92 -10.78
N SER A 238 -30.36 -19.21 -10.61
CA SER A 238 -30.66 -20.13 -11.71
C SER A 238 -31.90 -20.96 -11.43
N ASP A 239 -32.32 -21.72 -12.44
CA ASP A 239 -33.51 -22.55 -12.39
C ASP A 239 -33.53 -23.45 -11.15
N ALA A 240 -34.71 -23.60 -10.56
CA ALA A 240 -34.90 -24.34 -9.31
C ALA A 240 -34.50 -25.83 -9.41
N SER A 241 -34.36 -26.34 -10.63
CA SER A 241 -33.94 -27.71 -10.93
C SER A 241 -32.42 -27.91 -10.89
N ALA A 242 -31.64 -26.84 -10.96
CA ALA A 242 -30.19 -26.91 -10.91
C ALA A 242 -29.72 -26.84 -9.45
N THR A 243 -29.30 -27.99 -8.90
CA THR A 243 -28.83 -28.10 -7.53
C THR A 243 -27.30 -28.16 -7.47
N TYR A 244 -26.73 -27.45 -6.49
CA TYR A 244 -25.30 -27.28 -6.30
C TYR A 244 -24.99 -27.48 -4.82
N THR A 245 -23.89 -28.12 -4.51
CA THR A 245 -23.44 -28.24 -3.13
C THR A 245 -22.66 -26.99 -2.73
N TYR A 246 -23.24 -26.21 -1.83
CA TYR A 246 -22.57 -25.10 -1.16
C TYR A 246 -22.44 -25.42 0.32
N ASP A 247 -21.23 -25.31 0.85
CA ASP A 247 -20.91 -25.54 2.26
C ASP A 247 -21.36 -26.96 2.69
N THR A 248 -22.49 -27.07 3.39
CA THR A 248 -23.06 -28.35 3.87
C THR A 248 -24.41 -28.71 3.23
N SER A 249 -24.92 -27.90 2.29
CA SER A 249 -26.26 -28.07 1.73
C SER A 249 -26.26 -28.08 0.20
N THR A 250 -26.95 -29.06 -0.39
CA THR A 250 -27.24 -29.08 -1.82
C THR A 250 -28.49 -28.24 -2.08
N THR A 251 -28.33 -27.11 -2.74
CA THR A 251 -29.41 -26.13 -2.95
C THR A 251 -29.24 -25.39 -4.27
N THR A 252 -30.23 -24.57 -4.60
CA THR A 252 -30.21 -23.71 -5.78
C THR A 252 -29.21 -22.56 -5.57
N PRO A 253 -28.52 -22.09 -6.61
CA PRO A 253 -27.61 -20.94 -6.54
C PRO A 253 -28.35 -19.69 -6.08
N LYS A 254 -27.78 -19.02 -5.07
CA LYS A 254 -28.30 -17.77 -4.50
C LYS A 254 -27.13 -16.80 -4.30
N TRP A 255 -27.42 -15.50 -4.24
CA TRP A 255 -26.39 -14.47 -4.01
C TRP A 255 -25.65 -14.65 -2.68
N LYS A 256 -26.31 -15.14 -1.64
CA LYS A 256 -25.65 -15.51 -0.37
C LYS A 256 -24.60 -16.64 -0.49
N TYR A 257 -24.56 -17.37 -1.59
CA TYR A 257 -23.53 -18.40 -1.84
C TYR A 257 -22.46 -17.93 -2.84
N TRP A 258 -22.48 -16.67 -3.24
CA TRP A 258 -21.48 -16.11 -4.15
C TRP A 258 -20.06 -16.27 -3.59
N GLY A 259 -19.10 -16.61 -4.45
CA GLY A 259 -17.69 -16.74 -4.09
C GLY A 259 -17.33 -18.03 -3.35
N PHE A 260 -18.18 -19.05 -3.38
CA PHE A 260 -17.90 -20.35 -2.74
C PHE A 260 -16.56 -20.92 -3.21
N GLY A 261 -15.74 -21.39 -2.25
CA GLY A 261 -14.37 -21.85 -2.52
C GLY A 261 -13.34 -20.71 -2.63
N GLY A 262 -13.74 -19.45 -2.40
CA GLY A 262 -12.83 -18.31 -2.32
C GLY A 262 -12.16 -18.19 -0.95
N ASN A 263 -11.07 -18.95 -0.73
CA ASN A 263 -10.26 -18.91 0.50
C ASN A 263 -11.08 -19.07 1.81
N ASP A 264 -12.18 -19.81 1.77
CA ASP A 264 -13.11 -20.06 2.89
C ASP A 264 -12.85 -21.39 3.61
N GLY A 265 -11.83 -22.14 3.19
CA GLY A 265 -11.49 -23.45 3.75
C GLY A 265 -12.38 -24.59 3.26
N ASN A 266 -13.36 -24.31 2.40
CA ASN A 266 -14.22 -25.32 1.80
C ASN A 266 -13.60 -25.88 0.52
N THR A 267 -13.57 -27.21 0.40
CA THR A 267 -13.11 -27.88 -0.81
C THR A 267 -14.29 -28.12 -1.75
N MET A 268 -14.19 -27.68 -3.00
CA MET A 268 -15.19 -27.98 -4.03
C MET A 268 -15.14 -29.46 -4.41
N ALA A 269 -16.25 -30.18 -4.30
CA ALA A 269 -16.33 -31.60 -4.66
C ALA A 269 -16.14 -31.81 -6.17
N SER A 270 -15.27 -32.73 -6.56
CA SER A 270 -14.56 -32.67 -7.86
C SER A 270 -15.14 -33.48 -9.02
N THR A 271 -16.31 -34.12 -8.96
CA THR A 271 -16.58 -35.13 -10.02
C THR A 271 -17.95 -35.21 -10.68
N ASN A 272 -19.04 -34.56 -10.23
CA ASN A 272 -20.35 -34.73 -10.91
C ASN A 272 -21.33 -33.55 -10.80
N GLN A 273 -20.85 -32.34 -10.50
CA GLN A 273 -21.72 -31.18 -10.32
C GLN A 273 -21.41 -30.08 -11.33
N VAL A 274 -22.46 -29.42 -11.79
CA VAL A 274 -22.37 -28.21 -12.59
C VAL A 274 -21.52 -27.19 -11.82
N THR A 275 -20.52 -26.63 -12.48
CA THR A 275 -19.60 -25.69 -11.84
C THR A 275 -20.20 -24.29 -11.80
N SER A 276 -20.03 -23.61 -10.67
CA SER A 276 -20.27 -22.17 -10.55
C SER A 276 -18.95 -21.44 -10.52
N SER A 277 -18.88 -20.29 -11.18
CA SER A 277 -17.75 -19.39 -11.12
C SER A 277 -18.20 -17.97 -10.88
N PHE A 278 -17.30 -17.18 -10.30
CA PHE A 278 -17.63 -15.87 -9.77
C PHE A 278 -16.59 -14.88 -10.26
N LEU A 279 -17.03 -13.69 -10.62
CA LEU A 279 -16.14 -12.60 -10.99
C LEU A 279 -16.51 -11.38 -10.17
N LEU A 280 -15.54 -10.81 -9.47
CA LEU A 280 -15.64 -9.53 -8.79
C LEU A 280 -14.74 -8.54 -9.51
N GLU A 281 -15.30 -7.43 -9.94
CA GLU A 281 -14.57 -6.32 -10.56
C GLU A 281 -14.86 -5.05 -9.77
N TYR A 282 -13.82 -4.26 -9.50
CA TYR A 282 -13.96 -2.94 -8.89
C TYR A 282 -12.72 -2.10 -9.17
N SER A 283 -12.83 -0.79 -8.94
CA SER A 283 -11.68 0.12 -8.91
C SER A 283 -11.39 0.53 -7.47
N GLY A 284 -10.13 0.45 -7.07
CA GLY A 284 -9.65 1.08 -5.84
C GLY A 284 -9.56 2.60 -6.00
N ASN A 285 -9.32 3.30 -4.91
CA ASN A 285 -9.00 4.71 -4.86
C ASN A 285 -7.79 4.86 -3.93
N VAL A 286 -6.64 5.16 -4.53
CA VAL A 286 -5.38 5.40 -3.84
C VAL A 286 -5.10 6.89 -3.89
N GLU A 287 -5.07 7.51 -2.71
CA GLU A 287 -4.71 8.91 -2.57
C GLU A 287 -3.30 8.98 -1.97
N THR A 288 -2.34 9.42 -2.77
CA THR A 288 -0.96 9.68 -2.31
C THR A 288 -0.78 11.18 -2.19
N GLN A 289 -0.45 11.65 -0.99
CA GLN A 289 -0.12 13.05 -0.78
C GLN A 289 1.37 13.25 -1.04
N THR A 290 1.71 14.25 -1.84
CA THR A 290 3.09 14.62 -2.13
C THR A 290 3.29 16.07 -1.75
N LEU A 291 4.17 16.31 -0.78
CA LEU A 291 4.69 17.63 -0.45
C LEU A 291 5.79 18.00 -1.46
N THR A 292 5.56 19.09 -2.19
CA THR A 292 6.57 19.71 -3.04
C THR A 292 7.13 20.94 -2.33
N MET A 293 8.44 20.95 -2.14
CA MET A 293 9.21 22.07 -1.59
C MET A 293 10.06 22.69 -2.70
N LEU A 294 9.94 24.00 -2.88
CA LEU A 294 10.80 24.78 -3.77
C LEU A 294 11.91 25.44 -2.95
N ALA A 295 13.12 24.88 -3.02
CA ALA A 295 14.28 25.49 -2.40
C ALA A 295 14.94 26.46 -3.39
N GLN A 296 14.73 27.75 -3.17
CA GLN A 296 15.25 28.82 -4.03
C GLN A 296 16.69 29.18 -3.67
N ALA A 297 17.50 29.40 -4.71
CA ALA A 297 18.86 29.90 -4.65
C ALA A 297 18.94 31.17 -5.49
N ASN A 298 18.54 32.29 -4.90
CA ASN A 298 18.33 33.56 -5.60
C ASN A 298 19.65 34.21 -6.05
N TYR A 299 19.53 35.25 -6.88
CA TYR A 299 20.66 36.04 -7.38
C TYR A 299 21.48 36.62 -6.21
N GLY A 300 22.81 36.59 -6.32
CA GLY A 300 23.71 37.11 -5.28
C GLY A 300 23.78 36.30 -3.98
N GLU A 301 22.88 35.34 -3.75
CA GLU A 301 22.87 34.46 -2.59
C GLU A 301 23.74 33.21 -2.80
N LEU A 302 24.05 32.53 -1.69
CA LEU A 302 24.85 31.29 -1.69
C LEU A 302 26.21 31.45 -2.40
N ASN A 303 26.84 32.61 -2.31
CA ASN A 303 28.09 32.93 -3.01
C ASN A 303 29.37 32.62 -2.23
N TYR A 304 29.26 31.89 -1.11
CA TYR A 304 30.37 31.51 -0.24
C TYR A 304 30.31 30.03 0.15
N THR A 305 31.47 29.38 0.21
CA THR A 305 31.61 28.00 0.68
C THR A 305 32.57 27.94 1.87
N ASN A 306 32.21 27.17 2.88
CA ASN A 306 33.08 26.87 4.03
C ASN A 306 34.00 25.67 3.77
N ASN A 307 34.00 25.12 2.54
CA ASN A 307 34.85 24.00 2.19
C ASN A 307 36.32 24.44 2.14
N PRO A 308 37.24 23.83 2.93
CA PRO A 308 38.66 24.17 2.94
C PRO A 308 39.36 24.06 1.58
N THR A 309 38.81 23.27 0.65
CA THR A 309 39.36 23.12 -0.71
C THR A 309 39.14 24.35 -1.62
N SER A 310 38.36 25.34 -1.16
CA SER A 310 38.13 26.59 -1.89
C SER A 310 39.31 27.58 -1.81
N TYR A 311 40.25 27.38 -0.88
CA TYR A 311 41.43 28.23 -0.74
C TYR A 311 42.56 27.78 -1.68
N SER A 312 43.39 28.72 -2.13
CA SER A 312 44.51 28.41 -3.03
C SER A 312 45.59 27.58 -2.32
N SER A 313 46.20 26.64 -3.05
CA SER A 313 47.27 25.77 -2.53
C SER A 313 48.59 26.49 -2.29
N SER A 314 48.71 27.74 -2.74
CA SER A 314 49.90 28.59 -2.63
C SER A 314 50.13 29.15 -1.22
N VAL A 315 49.25 28.87 -0.26
CA VAL A 315 49.43 29.22 1.15
C VAL A 315 50.41 28.22 1.76
N THR A 316 51.66 28.64 1.93
CA THR A 316 52.83 27.84 2.34
C THR A 316 52.63 27.05 3.65
N ASN A 317 51.66 27.41 4.48
CA ASN A 317 51.26 26.65 5.67
C ASN A 317 49.73 26.52 5.75
N LYS A 318 49.19 25.33 5.43
CA LYS A 318 47.76 25.02 5.65
C LYS A 318 47.35 25.11 7.14
N MET A 319 48.33 25.08 8.06
CA MET A 319 48.17 25.27 9.50
C MET A 319 47.93 26.75 9.90
N ASP A 320 48.31 27.72 9.06
CA ASP A 320 48.09 29.16 9.34
C ASP A 320 46.64 29.61 9.08
N ILE A 321 45.81 28.73 8.49
CA ILE A 321 44.37 28.95 8.27
C ILE A 321 43.58 28.74 9.59
N ALA A 322 44.18 28.06 10.58
CA ALA A 322 43.51 27.64 11.82
C ALA A 322 43.94 28.41 13.09
N TYR A 323 44.97 29.26 13.03
CA TYR A 323 45.47 29.97 14.20
C TYR A 323 45.52 31.48 13.97
N ALA A 324 44.70 32.20 14.73
CA ALA A 324 44.96 33.61 15.01
C ALA A 324 46.33 33.68 15.68
N THR A 325 47.28 34.40 15.09
CA THR A 325 48.61 34.56 15.68
C THR A 325 48.49 35.50 16.85
N THR A 326 48.27 34.99 18.05
CA THR A 326 48.27 35.78 19.29
C THR A 326 49.71 36.11 19.68
N GLY A 327 50.34 37.01 18.91
CA GLY A 327 51.54 37.73 19.32
C GLY A 327 51.14 38.82 20.31
N SER A 328 51.89 38.96 21.39
CA SER A 328 51.63 39.87 22.51
C SER A 328 51.16 41.28 22.10
N LYS A 329 50.00 41.68 22.67
CA LYS A 329 49.48 43.04 22.90
C LYS A 329 48.96 43.85 21.67
N TYR A 330 47.62 43.88 21.58
CA TYR A 330 46.72 44.96 21.11
C TYR A 330 46.23 45.07 19.67
N GLN A 331 46.50 44.14 18.76
CA GLN A 331 45.83 44.19 17.45
C GLN A 331 45.52 42.82 16.86
N TYR A 332 44.23 42.63 16.55
CA TYR A 332 43.76 41.55 15.69
C TYR A 332 44.04 41.94 14.24
N VAL A 333 44.83 41.14 13.53
CA VAL A 333 45.11 41.33 12.11
C VAL A 333 44.71 40.06 11.37
N GLU A 334 43.68 40.14 10.52
CA GLU A 334 43.32 39.05 9.62
C GLU A 334 44.36 38.98 8.50
N LYS A 335 45.01 37.83 8.34
CA LYS A 335 45.87 37.57 7.18
C LYS A 335 44.97 37.32 5.96
N PRO A 336 45.14 38.04 4.83
CA PRO A 336 44.32 37.83 3.65
C PRO A 336 44.61 36.46 3.03
N ILE A 337 43.63 35.55 3.06
CA ILE A 337 43.73 34.22 2.44
C ILE A 337 43.25 34.31 0.99
N LYS A 338 44.12 33.93 0.03
CA LYS A 338 43.78 33.93 -1.39
C LYS A 338 42.84 32.77 -1.73
N VAL A 339 41.61 33.10 -2.15
CA VAL A 339 40.61 32.13 -2.64
C VAL A 339 40.99 31.66 -4.05
N ARG A 340 40.83 30.37 -4.32
CA ARG A 340 41.11 29.79 -5.63
C ARG A 340 40.08 30.28 -6.66
N ASN A 341 40.54 30.86 -7.77
CA ASN A 341 39.67 31.11 -8.92
C ASN A 341 39.52 29.81 -9.73
N ILE A 342 38.27 29.47 -10.07
CA ILE A 342 37.92 28.29 -10.89
C ILE A 342 37.30 28.69 -12.23
N VAL A 343 37.26 29.99 -12.54
CA VAL A 343 36.83 30.52 -13.84
C VAL A 343 37.98 30.35 -14.84
N SER A 344 37.68 29.74 -15.99
CA SER A 344 38.61 29.60 -17.10
C SER A 344 38.63 30.86 -17.98
N ALA A 345 39.81 31.31 -18.40
CA ALA A 345 39.96 32.32 -19.45
C ALA A 345 39.97 31.67 -20.83
N SER A 346 39.54 32.40 -21.87
CA SER A 346 39.63 31.96 -23.27
C SER A 346 41.06 31.94 -23.82
N TYR A 347 42.00 32.60 -23.13
CA TYR A 347 43.41 32.70 -23.50
C TYR A 347 44.28 32.23 -22.32
N THR A 348 45.39 31.56 -22.61
CA THR A 348 46.32 31.01 -21.60
C THR A 348 47.16 32.07 -20.90
N ASP A 349 47.29 33.25 -21.52
CA ASP A 349 48.27 34.26 -21.12
C ASP A 349 47.70 35.29 -20.13
N GLN A 350 46.40 35.19 -19.82
CA GLN A 350 45.69 36.12 -18.93
C GLN A 350 44.87 35.33 -17.91
N ASP A 351 45.05 35.65 -16.64
CA ASP A 351 44.21 35.10 -15.58
C ASP A 351 42.77 35.63 -15.74
N ALA A 352 41.79 34.74 -15.69
CA ALA A 352 40.38 35.13 -15.74
C ALA A 352 40.03 36.03 -14.54
N PRO A 353 39.15 37.04 -14.73
CA PRO A 353 38.66 37.83 -13.61
C PRO A 353 37.98 36.93 -12.58
N TYR A 354 38.25 37.18 -11.30
CA TYR A 354 37.68 36.39 -10.21
C TYR A 354 36.16 36.54 -10.19
N LYS A 355 35.44 35.41 -10.26
CA LYS A 355 33.99 35.38 -10.01
C LYS A 355 33.69 34.41 -8.87
N LYS A 356 32.87 34.84 -7.91
CA LYS A 356 32.40 33.96 -6.85
C LYS A 356 31.56 32.85 -7.46
N THR A 357 32.03 31.62 -7.28
CA THR A 357 31.40 30.42 -7.82
C THR A 357 31.38 29.38 -6.73
N VAL A 358 30.21 28.80 -6.46
CA VAL A 358 30.05 27.66 -5.54
C VAL A 358 29.41 26.48 -6.25
N TYR A 359 29.47 25.31 -5.63
CA TYR A 359 28.75 24.13 -6.08
C TYR A 359 27.74 23.68 -5.02
N ILE A 360 26.47 23.60 -5.41
CA ILE A 360 25.41 23.04 -4.59
C ILE A 360 25.38 21.54 -4.85
N SER A 361 25.63 20.75 -3.80
CA SER A 361 25.67 19.27 -3.90
C SER A 361 24.60 18.58 -3.06
N LYS A 362 24.17 19.23 -1.96
CA LYS A 362 23.19 18.72 -1.02
C LYS A 362 22.34 19.86 -0.50
N ILE A 363 21.07 19.56 -0.24
CA ILE A 363 20.11 20.47 0.38
C ILE A 363 19.63 19.80 1.65
N GLY A 364 19.89 20.44 2.79
CA GLY A 364 19.39 19.99 4.10
C GLY A 364 18.04 20.60 4.40
N ILE A 365 17.08 19.78 4.82
CA ILE A 365 15.75 20.21 5.23
C ILE A 365 15.72 20.17 6.76
N TYR A 366 15.30 21.28 7.37
CA TYR A 366 15.32 21.46 8.82
C TYR A 366 13.92 21.76 9.35
N ASP A 367 13.63 21.32 10.58
CA ASP A 367 12.42 21.73 11.30
C ASP A 367 12.58 23.15 11.90
N LYS A 368 11.50 23.71 12.46
CA LYS A 368 11.48 25.00 13.19
C LYS A 368 12.58 25.13 14.26
N ASP A 369 12.95 24.04 14.92
CA ASP A 369 13.95 23.95 15.98
C ASP A 369 15.37 23.69 15.41
N LYS A 370 15.53 23.73 14.08
CA LYS A 370 16.77 23.50 13.33
C LYS A 370 17.32 22.08 13.43
N ASN A 371 16.48 21.10 13.76
CA ASN A 371 16.86 19.69 13.63
C ASN A 371 16.81 19.28 12.16
N LEU A 372 17.80 18.53 11.70
CA LEU A 372 17.85 18.03 10.33
C LEU A 372 16.86 16.87 10.16
N ILE A 373 15.85 17.07 9.31
CA ILE A 373 14.80 16.08 9.03
C ILE A 373 15.01 15.35 7.71
N GLY A 374 15.81 15.90 6.80
CA GLY A 374 16.11 15.26 5.51
C GLY A 374 17.30 15.86 4.79
N ILE A 375 17.91 15.08 3.90
CA ILE A 375 18.98 15.53 3.01
C ILE A 375 18.64 15.11 1.57
N ALA A 376 18.42 16.09 0.69
CA ALA A 376 18.34 15.85 -0.74
C ALA A 376 19.75 15.94 -1.34
N LYS A 377 20.27 14.82 -1.87
CA LYS A 377 21.58 14.77 -2.52
C LYS A 377 21.40 14.83 -4.04
N LEU A 378 22.12 15.74 -4.69
CA LEU A 378 22.16 15.84 -6.13
C LEU A 378 23.16 14.82 -6.71
N ALA A 379 22.81 14.17 -7.83
CA ALA A 379 23.71 13.23 -8.50
C ALA A 379 24.97 13.93 -9.02
N THR A 380 24.79 15.09 -9.64
CA THR A 380 25.85 15.99 -10.12
C THR A 380 25.72 17.35 -9.42
N PRO A 381 26.77 17.86 -8.74
CA PRO A 381 26.71 19.18 -8.13
C PRO A 381 26.45 20.29 -9.16
N VAL A 382 25.56 21.22 -8.83
CA VAL A 382 25.18 22.33 -9.72
C VAL A 382 26.06 23.54 -9.42
N ARG A 383 26.66 24.13 -10.47
CA ARG A 383 27.48 25.33 -10.37
C ARG A 383 26.61 26.57 -10.22
N LYS A 384 26.76 27.31 -9.13
CA LYS A 384 26.09 28.59 -8.86
C LYS A 384 27.08 29.75 -8.91
N THR A 385 26.80 30.73 -9.76
CA THR A 385 27.47 32.03 -9.82
C THR A 385 26.57 33.09 -9.19
N GLU A 386 27.11 34.29 -8.91
CA GLU A 386 26.29 35.42 -8.44
C GLU A 386 25.18 35.76 -9.44
N ASP A 387 25.46 35.59 -10.74
CA ASP A 387 24.56 35.95 -11.83
C ASP A 387 23.40 34.98 -12.11
N ALA A 388 23.47 33.76 -11.60
CA ALA A 388 22.52 32.70 -11.93
C ALA A 388 21.55 32.50 -10.77
N ASP A 389 20.29 32.20 -11.06
CA ASP A 389 19.29 31.74 -10.10
C ASP A 389 18.98 30.25 -10.31
N TYR A 390 18.68 29.53 -9.23
CA TYR A 390 18.19 28.15 -9.34
C TYR A 390 17.06 27.90 -8.37
N THR A 391 16.12 27.05 -8.77
CA THR A 391 15.10 26.52 -7.88
C THR A 391 15.19 25.00 -7.88
N PHE A 392 15.39 24.42 -6.70
CA PHE A 392 15.43 22.98 -6.53
C PHE A 392 14.04 22.51 -6.10
N LYS A 393 13.38 21.76 -6.99
CA LYS A 393 12.10 21.10 -6.70
C LYS A 393 12.34 19.79 -5.97
N ILE A 394 11.99 19.74 -4.70
CA ILE A 394 12.07 18.54 -3.87
C ILE A 394 10.65 18.01 -3.68
N LYS A 395 10.45 16.71 -3.92
CA LYS A 395 9.17 16.03 -3.67
C LYS A 395 9.35 15.01 -2.56
N LEU A 396 8.41 15.00 -1.63
CA LEU A 396 8.32 14.06 -0.54
C LEU A 396 6.91 13.49 -0.53
N ASP A 397 6.79 12.16 -0.68
CA ASP A 397 5.52 11.48 -0.49
C ASP A 397 5.28 11.34 1.02
N ILE A 398 4.12 11.82 1.48
CA ILE A 398 3.74 11.93 2.90
C ILE A 398 2.49 11.11 3.23
#